data_AF-A0A838T2T5-F1
#
_entry.id   AF-A0A838T2T5-F1
#
_cell.length_a   1.000
_cell.length_b   1.000
_cell.length_c   1.000
_cell.angle_alpha   90.00
_cell.angle_beta   90.00
_cell.angle_gamma   90.00
#
_symmetry.space_group_name_H-M   'P 1'
#
loop_
_entity.id
_entity.type
_entity.pdbx_description
1 polymer ?
#
loop_
_entity_poly.entity_id
_entity_poly.type
_entity_poly.pdbx_seq_one_letter_code
_entity_poly.pdbx_strand_id
1 'polypeptide(L)' 'MKKRKLKKEEAQVNPELKGLDIHVNEFGEIISNISVDKLNDFLDRNVVDKKLDEDEWKEKKNAPSTGIRKKRKTEK' A
#
# COMPACT_ATOMS: atom_id res chain seq x y z
N MET A 1 22.15 35.39 0.46
CA MET A 1 21.28 34.45 1.20
C MET A 1 21.54 33.02 0.72
N LYS A 2 22.04 32.11 1.58
CA LYS A 2 22.27 30.69 1.20
C LYS A 2 20.91 30.01 1.04
N LYS A 3 20.54 29.63 -0.19
CA LYS A 3 19.37 28.78 -0.48
C LYS A 3 19.58 27.45 0.26
N ARG A 4 18.77 27.20 1.30
CA ARG A 4 18.75 25.90 1.99
C ARG A 4 18.20 24.89 0.97
N LYS A 5 19.05 23.97 0.51
CA LYS A 5 18.60 22.85 -0.33
C LYS A 5 17.66 22.02 0.54
N LEU A 6 16.36 22.10 0.27
CA LEU A 6 15.38 21.17 0.81
C LEU A 6 15.87 19.77 0.42
N LYS A 7 16.27 18.96 1.40
CA LYS A 7 16.55 17.55 1.16
C LYS A 7 15.22 16.97 0.68
N LYS A 8 15.18 16.50 -0.57
CA LYS A 8 14.07 15.65 -1.02
C LYS A 8 14.15 14.41 -0.14
N GLU A 9 13.27 14.33 0.85
CA GLU A 9 13.13 13.13 1.66
C GLU A 9 12.63 12.03 0.71
N GLU A 10 13.47 11.02 0.50
CA GLU A 10 13.07 9.84 -0.25
C GLU A 10 11.87 9.23 0.48
N ALA A 11 10.78 9.00 -0.23
CA ALA A 11 9.61 8.35 0.35
C ALA A 11 10.03 7.01 0.97
N GLN A 12 9.48 6.67 2.14
CA GLN A 12 9.66 5.35 2.76
C GLN A 12 8.87 4.31 1.95
N VAL A 13 9.41 3.96 0.79
CA VAL A 13 8.89 2.93 -0.11
C VAL A 13 9.67 1.64 0.08
N ASN A 14 9.11 0.53 -0.39
CA ASN A 14 9.80 -0.76 -0.41
C ASN A 14 11.19 -0.58 -1.06
N PRO A 15 12.27 -1.19 -0.53
CA PRO A 15 13.60 -1.12 -1.13
C PRO A 15 13.62 -1.42 -2.64
N GLU A 16 12.74 -2.29 -3.15
CA GLU A 16 12.62 -2.57 -4.60
C GLU A 16 12.08 -1.39 -5.41
N LEU A 17 11.32 -0.49 -4.77
CA LEU A 17 10.76 0.72 -5.36
C LEU A 17 11.51 1.98 -4.90
N LYS A 18 12.72 1.84 -4.33
CA LYS A 18 13.48 2.99 -3.86
C LYS A 18 13.72 4.00 -4.99
N GLY A 19 13.36 5.26 -4.75
CA GLY A 19 13.43 6.31 -5.76
C GLY A 19 12.25 6.34 -6.74
N LEU A 20 11.16 5.62 -6.44
CA LEU A 20 9.88 5.79 -7.11
C LEU A 20 9.36 7.22 -6.90
N ASP A 21 9.16 7.92 -8.01
CA ASP A 21 8.50 9.22 -8.06
C ASP A 21 7.26 9.06 -8.94
N ILE A 22 6.08 9.35 -8.38
CA ILE A 22 4.78 9.29 -9.07
C ILE A 22 4.09 10.62 -8.82
N HIS A 23 3.68 11.28 -9.89
CA HIS A 23 2.86 12.48 -9.83
C HIS A 23 1.73 12.42 -10.86
N VAL A 24 0.67 13.16 -10.57
CA VAL A 24 -0.47 13.31 -11.49
C VAL A 24 -0.36 14.70 -12.11
N ASN A 25 -0.40 14.76 -13.44
CA ASN A 25 -0.37 16.04 -14.15
C ASN A 25 -1.79 16.68 -14.20
N GLU A 26 -1.88 17.90 -14.74
CA GLU A 26 -3.14 18.65 -14.83
C GLU A 26 -4.20 17.95 -15.71
N PHE A 27 -3.77 17.04 -16.59
CA PHE A 27 -4.63 16.24 -17.46
C PHE A 27 -5.08 14.92 -16.80
N GLY A 28 -4.65 14.64 -15.57
CA GLY A 28 -4.97 13.40 -14.86
C GLY A 28 -4.13 12.20 -15.29
N GLU A 29 -3.07 12.40 -16.08
CA GLU A 29 -2.15 11.34 -16.45
C GLU A 29 -1.19 11.06 -15.29
N ILE A 30 -0.92 9.77 -15.06
CA ILE A 30 0.04 9.32 -14.05
C ILE A 30 1.42 9.31 -14.68
N ILE A 31 2.32 10.11 -14.14
CA ILE A 31 3.71 10.19 -14.58
C ILE A 31 4.58 9.53 -13.52
N SER A 32 5.27 8.45 -13.91
CA SER A 32 6.20 7.73 -13.05
C SER A 32 7.60 7.68 -13.66
N ASN A 33 8.63 7.70 -12.81
CA ASN A 33 10.02 7.49 -13.25
C ASN A 33 10.35 6.00 -13.53
N ILE A 34 9.51 5.07 -13.06
CA ILE A 34 9.67 3.63 -13.27
C ILE A 34 8.73 3.18 -14.40
N SER A 35 9.13 2.17 -15.17
CA SER A 35 8.30 1.58 -16.22
C SER A 35 7.07 0.89 -15.64
N VAL A 36 5.96 0.99 -16.37
CA VAL A 36 4.66 0.40 -15.98
C VAL A 36 4.77 -1.10 -15.77
N ASP A 37 5.54 -1.80 -16.60
CA ASP A 37 5.72 -3.26 -16.49
C ASP A 37 6.32 -3.68 -15.15
N LYS A 38 7.35 -2.96 -14.67
CA LYS A 38 7.98 -3.27 -13.37
C LYS A 38 7.05 -2.98 -12.21
N LEU A 39 6.23 -1.94 -12.34
CA LEU A 39 5.24 -1.59 -11.34
C LEU A 39 4.15 -2.67 -11.27
N ASN A 40 3.68 -3.14 -12.43
CA ASN A 40 2.71 -4.22 -12.51
C ASN A 40 3.27 -5.52 -11.92
N ASP A 41 4.47 -5.94 -12.32
CA ASP A 41 5.14 -7.12 -11.76
C ASP A 41 5.26 -7.04 -10.23
N PHE A 42 5.56 -5.85 -9.70
CA PHE A 42 5.63 -5.63 -8.27
C PHE A 42 4.27 -5.76 -7.60
N LEU A 43 3.23 -5.16 -8.19
CA LEU A 43 1.86 -5.23 -7.67
C LEU A 43 1.32 -6.65 -7.71
N ASP A 44 1.50 -7.39 -8.81
CA ASP A 44 1.03 -8.77 -8.95
C ASP A 44 1.67 -9.72 -7.92
N ARG A 45 2.92 -9.46 -7.52
CA ARG A 45 3.62 -10.26 -6.50
C ARG A 45 3.20 -9.94 -5.06
N ASN A 46 2.92 -8.67 -4.77
CA ASN A 46 2.75 -8.19 -3.40
C ASN A 46 1.29 -7.88 -3.05
N VAL A 47 0.43 -7.70 -4.04
CA VAL A 47 -0.96 -7.28 -3.89
C VAL A 47 -1.85 -8.29 -4.60
N VAL A 48 -2.80 -8.82 -3.83
CA VAL A 48 -3.81 -9.75 -4.33
C VAL A 48 -4.87 -8.98 -5.12
N ASP A 49 -5.20 -9.43 -6.34
CA ASP A 49 -6.21 -8.78 -7.18
C ASP A 49 -7.63 -9.04 -6.65
N LYS A 50 -8.17 -8.01 -5.99
CA LYS A 50 -9.50 -8.04 -5.37
C LYS A 50 -10.64 -8.27 -6.36
N LYS A 51 -10.43 -8.01 -7.66
CA LYS A 51 -11.43 -8.26 -8.70
C LYS A 51 -11.52 -9.73 -9.07
N LEU A 52 -10.40 -10.45 -8.97
CA LEU A 52 -10.35 -11.89 -9.23
C LEU A 52 -10.79 -12.67 -7.99
N ASP A 53 -10.45 -12.18 -6.81
CA ASP A 53 -10.83 -12.79 -5.52
C ASP A 53 -12.09 -12.18 -4.91
N GLU A 54 -13.02 -11.69 -5.74
CA GLU A 54 -14.19 -10.95 -5.25
C GLU A 54 -15.06 -11.80 -4.31
N ASP A 55 -15.13 -13.11 -4.55
CA ASP A 55 -15.85 -14.07 -3.72
C ASP A 55 -15.16 -14.28 -2.35
N GLU A 56 -13.83 -14.46 -2.35
CA GLU A 56 -13.03 -14.59 -1.11
C GLU A 56 -13.01 -13.29 -0.28
N TRP A 57 -12.98 -12.13 -0.95
CA TRP A 57 -12.97 -10.82 -0.29
C TRP A 57 -14.32 -10.49 0.35
N LYS A 58 -15.43 -10.86 -0.31
CA LYS A 58 -16.78 -10.76 0.26
C LYS A 58 -16.91 -11.67 1.48
N GLU A 59 -16.34 -12.86 1.45
CA GLU A 59 -16.34 -13.79 2.58
C GLU A 59 -15.58 -13.22 3.80
N LYS A 60 -14.36 -12.68 3.59
CA LYS A 60 -13.54 -12.09 4.66
C LYS A 60 -14.15 -10.82 5.29
N LYS A 61 -14.94 -10.05 4.53
CA LYS A 61 -15.69 -8.89 5.07
C LYS A 61 -16.92 -9.29 5.87
N ASN A 62 -17.53 -10.43 5.54
CA ASN A 62 -18.74 -10.94 6.20
C ASN A 62 -18.43 -11.90 7.34
N ALA A 63 -17.16 -12.29 7.52
CA ALA A 63 -16.71 -13.07 8.66
C ALA A 63 -17.05 -12.29 9.95
N PRO A 64 -17.82 -12.87 10.88
CA PRO A 64 -18.11 -12.21 12.14
C PRO A 64 -16.78 -11.94 12.84
N SER A 65 -16.58 -10.70 13.29
CA SER A 65 -15.48 -10.40 14.20
C SER A 65 -15.67 -11.31 15.41
N THR A 66 -14.93 -12.42 15.46
CA THR A 66 -14.80 -13.24 16.65
C THR A 66 -14.10 -12.35 17.65
N GLY A 67 -14.90 -11.57 18.36
CA GLY A 67 -14.48 -10.75 19.47
C GLY A 67 -13.74 -11.67 20.42
N ILE A 68 -12.50 -11.30 20.71
CA ILE A 68 -11.74 -11.84 21.82
C ILE A 68 -12.52 -11.45 23.09
N ARG A 69 -13.56 -12.22 23.41
CA ARG A 69 -14.42 -12.04 24.57
C ARG A 69 -13.88 -12.96 25.66
N LYS A 70 -13.32 -12.31 26.69
CA LYS A 70 -13.06 -12.78 28.06
C LYS A 70 -11.88 -13.76 28.25
N LYS A 71 -10.90 -13.32 29.04
CA LYS A 71 -10.87 -13.66 30.48
C LYS A 71 -10.44 -12.44 31.33
N ARG A 72 -11.44 -11.71 31.83
CA ARG A 72 -11.38 -11.09 33.17
C ARG A 72 -12.09 -12.07 34.11
N LYS A 73 -11.37 -12.62 35.09
CA LYS A 73 -11.80 -13.26 36.35
C LYS A 73 -10.50 -13.55 37.12
N THR A 74 -10.09 -12.69 38.05
CA THR A 74 -10.39 -12.72 39.51
C THR A 74 -9.99 -14.01 40.22
N GLU A 75 -9.37 -13.80 41.40
CA GLU A 75 -8.93 -14.75 42.45
C GLU A 75 -7.59 -15.44 42.16
N LYS A 76 -6.54 -15.31 42.97
CA LYS A 76 -6.47 -15.28 44.45
C LYS A 76 -5.23 -14.53 44.93
#